data_AF-A0A2S7ZE90-F1
#
_entry.id   AF-A0A2S7ZE90-F1
#
_cell.length_a   1.000
_cell.length_b   1.000
_cell.length_c   1.000
_cell.angle_alpha   90.00
_cell.angle_beta   90.00
_cell.angle_gamma   90.00
#
_symmetry.space_group_name_H-M   'P 1'
#
loop_
_entity.id
_entity.type
_entity.pdbx_description
1 polymer ?
#
loop_
_entity_poly.entity_id
_entity_poly.type
_entity_poly.pdbx_seq_one_letter_code
_entity_poly.pdbx_strand_id
1 'polypeptide(L)'
;MYKPSKKTLYITGAFAAVAGIVGVSSYWNDIAYVVCDKIYPEANDGEVRLKDNQGNRYSLLNHGDGKETALYDDNRSVTFHRDTSGNLVWDAGLAGLLPSIAAGYYIFHGFNPPTARMDGRTMTYRVAAPLKPYEEPNVYTTTGSNTHSSLGRRTYKDYEKRRSQKASSIGQKSGFGSAGARSSSS
;
A
#
# COMPACT_ATOMS: atom_id res chain seq x y z
N MET A 1 8.87 -22.51 29.42
CA MET A 1 8.98 -21.03 29.38
C MET A 1 9.49 -20.61 28.01
N TYR A 2 8.71 -19.83 27.26
CA TYR A 2 9.15 -19.25 26.00
C TYR A 2 10.18 -18.14 26.27
N LYS A 3 11.37 -18.24 25.68
CA LYS A 3 12.39 -17.17 25.70
C LYS A 3 12.30 -16.41 24.37
N PRO A 4 11.82 -15.15 24.36
CA PRO A 4 11.76 -14.37 23.13
C PRO A 4 13.15 -14.13 22.56
N SER A 5 13.25 -14.08 21.23
CA SER A 5 14.51 -13.79 20.55
C SER A 5 14.96 -12.34 20.81
N LYS A 6 16.25 -12.05 20.68
CA LYS A 6 16.76 -10.66 20.78
C LYS A 6 16.04 -9.72 19.81
N LYS A 7 15.77 -10.17 18.58
CA LYS A 7 15.00 -9.42 17.56
C LYS A 7 13.58 -9.11 18.04
N THR A 8 12.90 -10.09 18.63
CA THR A 8 11.55 -9.92 19.19
C THR A 8 11.55 -8.87 20.30
N LEU A 9 12.57 -8.86 21.17
CA LEU A 9 12.71 -7.85 22.22
C LEU A 9 12.88 -6.43 21.64
N TYR A 10 13.74 -6.26 20.63
CA TYR A 10 13.98 -4.95 20.00
C TYR A 10 12.74 -4.40 19.32
N ILE A 11 12.01 -5.23 18.58
CA ILE A 11 10.77 -4.83 17.92
C ILE A 11 9.74 -4.42 18.99
N THR A 12 9.51 -5.28 19.99
CA THR A 12 8.54 -5.01 21.06
C THR A 12 8.90 -3.73 21.83
N GLY A 13 10.18 -3.51 22.13
CA GLY A 13 10.66 -2.30 22.78
C GLY A 13 10.44 -1.04 21.95
N ALA A 14 10.68 -1.10 20.64
CA ALA A 14 10.45 0.02 19.73
C ALA A 14 8.97 0.41 19.66
N PHE A 15 8.07 -0.57 19.54
CA PHE A 15 6.62 -0.31 19.57
C PHE A 15 6.15 0.25 20.92
N ALA A 16 6.65 -0.28 22.05
CA ALA A 16 6.31 0.23 23.38
C ALA A 16 6.78 1.68 23.60
N ALA A 17 7.96 2.04 23.09
CA ALA A 17 8.48 3.40 23.15
C ALA A 17 7.61 4.38 22.36
N VAL A 18 7.16 4.01 21.16
CA VAL A 18 6.27 4.87 20.35
C VAL A 18 4.86 4.95 20.96
N ALA A 19 4.36 3.85 21.53
CA ALA A 19 3.07 3.81 22.22
C ALA A 19 2.98 4.85 23.35
N GLY A 20 4.06 4.99 24.12
CA GLY A 20 4.14 5.93 25.24
C GLY A 20 4.18 7.41 24.83
N ILE A 21 4.49 7.71 23.56
CA ILE A 21 4.64 9.08 23.06
C ILE A 21 3.41 9.53 22.27
N VAL A 22 2.85 8.67 21.42
CA VAL A 22 1.99 9.16 20.32
C VAL A 22 0.51 9.14 20.67
N GLY A 23 0.01 8.32 21.61
CA GLY A 23 -1.37 8.35 22.12
C GLY A 23 -2.51 8.16 21.10
N VAL A 24 -2.24 8.21 19.79
CA VAL A 24 -3.23 8.27 18.72
C VAL A 24 -3.22 6.96 17.95
N SER A 25 -4.31 6.20 18.09
CA SER A 25 -4.48 4.89 17.46
C SER A 25 -4.50 4.93 15.94
N SER A 26 -4.84 6.07 15.34
CA SER A 26 -5.03 6.19 13.89
C SER A 26 -3.73 6.15 13.09
N TYR A 27 -2.54 6.24 13.71
CA TYR A 27 -1.23 6.22 13.01
C TYR A 27 -0.45 4.92 13.21
N TRP A 28 -1.02 3.91 13.86
CA TRP A 28 -0.32 2.66 14.16
C TRP A 28 0.25 1.96 12.93
N ASN A 29 -0.45 1.95 11.80
CA ASN A 29 0.06 1.31 10.59
C ASN A 29 1.27 2.04 9.99
N ASP A 30 1.29 3.39 10.05
CA ASP A 30 2.45 4.17 9.59
C ASP A 30 3.63 4.01 10.54
N ILE A 31 3.37 4.04 11.86
CA ILE A 31 4.37 3.78 12.90
C ILE A 31 4.97 2.40 12.71
N ALA A 32 4.11 1.38 12.55
CA ALA A 32 4.54 0.00 12.34
C ALA A 32 5.39 -0.12 11.09
N TYR A 33 4.97 0.50 9.99
CA TYR A 33 5.73 0.50 8.75
C TYR A 33 7.12 1.13 8.96
N VAL A 34 7.22 2.31 9.55
CA VAL A 34 8.52 2.99 9.77
C VAL A 34 9.42 2.22 10.74
N VAL A 35 8.86 1.67 11.82
CA VAL A 35 9.61 0.85 12.79
C VAL A 35 10.13 -0.43 12.14
N CYS A 36 9.27 -1.13 11.39
CA CYS A 36 9.66 -2.32 10.65
C CYS A 36 10.72 -2.00 9.61
N ASP A 37 10.59 -0.91 8.85
CA ASP A 37 11.58 -0.56 7.82
C ASP A 37 13.00 -0.38 8.41
N LYS A 38 13.10 0.11 9.65
CA LYS A 38 14.38 0.31 10.34
C LYS A 38 14.93 -0.93 11.05
N ILE A 39 14.07 -1.75 11.65
CA ILE A 39 14.48 -2.80 12.60
C ILE A 39 14.26 -4.21 12.01
N TYR A 40 13.24 -4.37 11.18
CA TYR A 40 12.89 -5.63 10.54
C TYR A 40 12.31 -5.39 9.14
N PRO A 41 13.15 -4.90 8.19
CA PRO A 41 12.67 -4.40 6.90
C PRO A 41 11.91 -5.46 6.11
N GLU A 42 12.30 -6.73 6.23
CA GLU A 42 11.65 -7.89 5.59
C GLU A 42 10.12 -7.93 5.85
N ALA A 43 9.64 -7.39 6.98
CA ALA A 43 8.21 -7.35 7.29
C ALA A 43 7.41 -6.42 6.36
N ASN A 44 8.09 -5.45 5.73
CA ASN A 44 7.53 -4.53 4.73
C ASN A 44 7.85 -4.97 3.29
N ASP A 45 8.25 -6.24 3.09
CA ASP A 45 8.44 -6.75 1.74
C ASP A 45 7.20 -6.61 0.89
N GLY A 46 7.41 -6.13 -0.34
CA GLY A 46 6.34 -5.79 -1.28
C GLY A 46 5.30 -4.81 -0.75
N GLU A 47 5.59 -4.00 0.27
CA GLU A 47 4.65 -3.04 0.83
C GLU A 47 5.21 -1.62 0.74
N VAL A 48 4.35 -0.67 0.40
CA VAL A 48 4.62 0.76 0.57
C VAL A 48 3.39 1.48 1.12
N ARG A 49 3.61 2.45 2.02
CA ARG A 49 2.54 3.31 2.55
C ARG A 49 2.33 4.51 1.66
N LEU A 50 1.09 4.71 1.20
CA LEU A 50 0.67 5.79 0.33
C LEU A 50 -0.58 6.48 0.90
N LYS A 51 -0.93 7.62 0.30
CA LYS A 51 -2.16 8.35 0.57
C LYS A 51 -2.95 8.51 -0.72
N ASP A 52 -4.26 8.38 -0.63
CA ASP A 52 -5.15 8.68 -1.73
C ASP A 52 -5.38 10.20 -1.88
N ASN A 53 -6.14 10.59 -2.89
CA ASN A 53 -6.46 12.00 -3.14
C ASN A 53 -7.29 12.70 -2.04
N GLN A 54 -7.86 11.95 -1.11
CA GLN A 54 -8.59 12.47 0.06
C GLN A 54 -7.72 12.47 1.33
N GLY A 55 -6.45 12.04 1.23
CA GLY A 55 -5.53 11.93 2.35
C GLY A 55 -5.72 10.67 3.21
N ASN A 56 -6.61 9.76 2.80
CA ASN A 56 -6.76 8.48 3.46
C ASN A 56 -5.54 7.62 3.17
N ARG A 57 -5.10 6.86 4.17
CA ARG A 57 -3.86 6.09 4.09
C ARG A 57 -4.14 4.63 3.75
N TYR A 58 -3.28 4.08 2.91
CA TYR A 58 -3.33 2.69 2.50
C TYR A 58 -1.94 2.12 2.30
N SER A 59 -1.83 0.80 2.41
CA SER A 59 -0.67 0.04 1.99
C SER A 59 -0.89 -0.46 0.57
N LEU A 60 0.00 -0.14 -0.35
CA LEU A 60 0.07 -0.80 -1.66
C LEU A 60 0.91 -2.06 -1.50
N LEU A 61 0.36 -3.20 -1.91
CA LEU A 61 0.92 -4.52 -1.69
C LEU A 61 1.18 -5.24 -3.02
N ASN A 62 2.44 -5.58 -3.28
CA ASN A 62 2.86 -6.34 -4.45
C ASN A 62 2.55 -7.83 -4.26
N HIS A 63 1.84 -8.46 -5.19
CA HIS A 63 1.55 -9.89 -5.15
C HIS A 63 2.67 -10.74 -5.77
N GLY A 64 3.60 -10.12 -6.51
CA GLY A 64 4.70 -10.80 -7.21
C GLY A 64 4.31 -11.45 -8.54
N ASP A 65 3.05 -11.34 -8.95
CA ASP A 65 2.48 -11.87 -10.21
C ASP A 65 1.97 -10.76 -11.14
N GLY A 66 2.35 -9.51 -10.87
CA GLY A 66 1.88 -8.32 -11.59
C GLY A 66 0.58 -7.71 -11.03
N LYS A 67 -0.05 -8.35 -10.04
CA LYS A 67 -1.18 -7.77 -9.31
C LYS A 67 -0.72 -6.99 -8.08
N GLU A 68 -1.54 -6.03 -7.71
CA GLU A 68 -1.31 -5.15 -6.57
C GLU A 68 -2.60 -4.96 -5.80
N THR A 69 -2.52 -4.82 -4.49
CA THR A 69 -3.66 -4.46 -3.65
C THR A 69 -3.40 -3.15 -2.93
N ALA A 70 -4.32 -2.20 -3.05
CA ALA A 70 -4.42 -1.10 -2.11
C ALA A 70 -5.29 -1.54 -0.92
N LEU A 71 -4.68 -1.67 0.27
CA LEU A 71 -5.35 -2.01 1.53
C LEU A 71 -5.37 -0.79 2.45
N TYR A 72 -6.56 -0.23 2.67
CA TYR A 72 -6.77 0.88 3.58
C TYR A 72 -6.72 0.44 5.04
N ASP A 73 -6.44 1.39 5.93
CA ASP A 73 -6.38 1.15 7.38
C ASP A 73 -7.73 0.70 7.97
N ASP A 74 -8.84 1.00 7.31
CA ASP A 74 -10.21 0.57 7.65
C ASP A 74 -10.60 -0.79 7.02
N ASN A 75 -9.62 -1.52 6.47
CA ASN A 75 -9.76 -2.80 5.78
C ASN A 75 -10.51 -2.76 4.44
N ARG A 76 -10.90 -1.59 3.93
CA ARG A 76 -11.32 -1.48 2.53
C ARG A 76 -10.14 -1.83 1.63
N SER A 77 -10.40 -2.57 0.56
CA SER A 77 -9.33 -2.92 -0.38
C SER A 77 -9.81 -3.03 -1.81
N VAL A 78 -8.85 -2.83 -2.72
CA VAL A 78 -9.02 -3.11 -4.15
C VAL A 78 -7.77 -3.80 -4.66
N THR A 79 -7.96 -4.90 -5.37
CA THR A 79 -6.91 -5.62 -6.09
C THR A 79 -7.06 -5.36 -7.57
N PHE A 80 -5.94 -5.07 -8.23
CA PHE A 80 -5.89 -4.70 -9.64
C PHE A 80 -4.54 -5.07 -10.23
N HIS A 81 -4.43 -5.00 -11.55
CA HIS A 81 -3.17 -5.01 -12.27
C HIS A 81 -3.11 -3.84 -13.23
N ARG A 82 -1.90 -3.33 -13.48
CA ARG A 82 -1.66 -2.35 -14.55
C ARG A 82 -1.40 -3.07 -15.85
N ASP A 83 -2.23 -2.83 -16.86
CA ASP A 83 -2.00 -3.39 -18.20
C ASP A 83 -0.90 -2.63 -18.96
N THR A 84 -0.55 -3.12 -20.15
CA THR A 84 0.48 -2.54 -21.02
C THR A 84 0.13 -1.13 -21.52
N SER A 85 -1.15 -0.77 -21.54
CA SER A 85 -1.61 0.56 -21.92
C SER A 85 -1.58 1.53 -20.73
N GLY A 86 -1.34 1.03 -19.52
CA GLY A 86 -1.31 1.81 -18.29
C GLY A 86 -2.66 1.87 -17.57
N ASN A 87 -3.68 1.13 -18.02
CA ASN A 87 -4.98 1.07 -17.33
C ASN A 87 -4.85 0.31 -16.02
N LEU A 88 -5.62 0.69 -15.00
CA LEU A 88 -5.77 -0.13 -13.79
C LEU A 88 -6.99 -1.02 -13.97
N VAL A 89 -6.74 -2.30 -14.23
CA VAL A 89 -7.76 -3.31 -14.45
C VAL A 89 -8.11 -3.95 -13.12
N TRP A 90 -9.37 -3.87 -12.73
CA TRP A 90 -9.86 -4.45 -11.48
C TRP A 90 -9.83 -5.98 -11.51
N ASP A 91 -9.36 -6.58 -10.42
CA ASP A 91 -9.37 -8.02 -10.18
C ASP A 91 -10.33 -8.42 -9.04
N ALA A 92 -10.35 -7.66 -7.93
CA ALA A 92 -11.17 -7.97 -6.76
C ALA A 92 -11.37 -6.76 -5.82
N GLY A 93 -12.36 -6.85 -4.93
CA GLY A 93 -12.64 -5.84 -3.91
C GLY A 93 -13.40 -4.61 -4.45
N LEU A 94 -13.22 -3.46 -3.81
CA LEU A 94 -13.98 -2.23 -4.09
C LEU A 94 -13.39 -1.45 -5.27
N ALA A 95 -13.84 -1.75 -6.49
CA ALA A 95 -13.40 -1.06 -7.71
C ALA A 95 -13.48 0.47 -7.65
N GLY A 96 -14.43 1.01 -6.88
CA GLY A 96 -14.60 2.46 -6.66
C GLY A 96 -13.41 3.15 -5.98
N LEU A 97 -12.44 2.39 -5.45
CA LEU A 97 -11.20 2.92 -4.89
C LEU A 97 -10.12 3.21 -5.97
N LEU A 98 -10.23 2.65 -7.19
CA LEU A 98 -9.22 2.88 -8.23
C LEU A 98 -9.02 4.37 -8.56
N PRO A 99 -10.08 5.18 -8.74
CA PRO A 99 -9.90 6.61 -9.01
C PRO A 99 -9.22 7.37 -7.88
N SER A 100 -9.45 7.01 -6.61
CA SER A 100 -8.86 7.73 -5.47
C SER A 100 -7.38 7.44 -5.31
N ILE A 101 -6.95 6.20 -5.55
CA ILE A 101 -5.54 5.79 -5.43
C ILE A 101 -4.69 6.13 -6.67
N ALA A 102 -5.33 6.39 -7.82
CA ALA A 102 -4.65 6.48 -9.12
C ALA A 102 -3.45 7.45 -9.11
N ALA A 103 -3.63 8.68 -8.62
CA ALA A 103 -2.54 9.67 -8.62
C ALA A 103 -1.32 9.20 -7.81
N GLY A 104 -1.54 8.76 -6.57
CA GLY A 104 -0.47 8.25 -5.71
C GLY A 104 0.20 6.99 -6.28
N TYR A 105 -0.60 6.11 -6.89
CA TYR A 105 -0.13 4.91 -7.58
C TYR A 105 0.81 5.26 -8.75
N TYR A 106 0.37 6.07 -9.71
CA TYR A 106 1.19 6.39 -10.87
C TYR A 106 2.49 7.10 -10.48
N ILE A 107 2.42 8.07 -9.56
CA ILE A 107 3.60 8.77 -9.05
C ILE A 107 4.58 7.80 -8.39
N PHE A 108 4.08 6.88 -7.56
CA PHE A 108 4.92 5.87 -6.93
C PHE A 108 5.65 4.99 -7.96
N HIS A 109 4.96 4.61 -9.04
CA HIS A 109 5.54 3.86 -10.16
C HIS A 109 6.34 4.72 -11.15
N GLY A 110 6.57 6.00 -10.87
CA GLY A 110 7.39 6.87 -11.71
C GLY A 110 6.69 7.40 -12.95
N PHE A 111 5.37 7.54 -12.93
CA PHE A 111 4.57 8.14 -13.99
C PHE A 111 3.84 9.40 -13.51
N ASN A 112 3.69 10.38 -14.41
CA ASN A 112 2.77 11.48 -14.19
C ASN A 112 1.32 10.94 -14.12
N PRO A 113 0.47 11.42 -13.18
CA PRO A 113 -0.94 11.04 -13.15
C PRO A 113 -1.61 11.30 -14.50
N PRO A 114 -2.09 10.27 -15.21
CA PRO A 114 -2.67 10.43 -16.52
C PRO A 114 -4.09 11.00 -16.42
N THR A 115 -4.54 11.67 -17.48
CA THR A 115 -5.97 11.86 -17.69
C THR A 115 -6.61 10.50 -17.90
N ALA A 116 -7.63 10.20 -17.11
CA ALA A 116 -8.25 8.88 -17.10
C ALA A 116 -9.72 8.96 -16.64
N ARG A 117 -10.47 7.90 -16.90
CA ARG A 117 -11.88 7.77 -16.50
C ARG A 117 -12.18 6.36 -16.02
N MET A 118 -13.10 6.25 -15.08
CA MET A 118 -13.61 4.96 -14.63
C MET A 118 -14.60 4.42 -15.67
N ASP A 119 -14.31 3.23 -16.22
CA ASP A 119 -15.26 2.46 -17.01
C ASP A 119 -16.06 1.56 -16.08
N GLY A 120 -17.32 1.93 -15.82
CA GLY A 120 -18.20 1.19 -14.93
C GLY A 120 -18.59 -0.20 -15.43
N ARG A 121 -18.44 -0.50 -16.73
CA ARG A 121 -18.79 -1.82 -17.27
C ARG A 121 -17.70 -2.86 -16.98
N THR A 122 -16.44 -2.46 -17.13
CA THR A 122 -15.29 -3.34 -16.91
C THR A 122 -14.59 -3.08 -15.58
N MET A 123 -15.12 -2.15 -14.77
CA MET A 123 -14.52 -1.68 -13.52
C MET A 123 -13.05 -1.28 -13.68
N THR A 124 -12.70 -0.73 -14.84
CA THR A 124 -11.33 -0.41 -15.23
C THR A 124 -11.11 1.09 -15.17
N TYR A 125 -10.02 1.52 -14.54
CA TYR A 125 -9.57 2.90 -14.63
C TYR A 125 -8.78 3.10 -15.93
N ARG A 126 -9.43 3.67 -16.95
CA ARG A 126 -8.89 3.75 -18.31
C ARG A 126 -8.13 5.04 -18.53
N VAL A 127 -6.86 4.94 -18.90
CA VAL A 127 -6.05 6.09 -19.28
C VAL A 127 -6.41 6.58 -20.68
N ALA A 128 -6.41 7.89 -20.88
CA ALA A 128 -6.78 8.51 -22.15
C ALA A 128 -5.58 8.71 -23.10
N ALA A 129 -4.36 8.60 -22.57
CA ALA A 129 -3.12 8.78 -23.31
C ALA A 129 -2.01 7.90 -22.71
N PRO A 130 -0.94 7.61 -23.48
CA PRO A 130 0.22 6.89 -22.97
C PRO A 130 0.81 7.54 -21.71
N LEU A 131 1.28 6.70 -20.79
CA LEU A 131 1.90 7.16 -19.55
C LEU A 131 3.17 7.95 -19.86
N LYS A 132 3.31 9.10 -19.21
CA LYS A 132 4.52 9.92 -19.27
C LYS A 132 5.37 9.66 -18.03
N PRO A 133 6.71 9.61 -18.15
CA PRO A 133 7.59 9.57 -16.99
C PRO A 133 7.25 10.69 -16.00
N TYR A 134 7.39 10.40 -14.71
CA TYR A 134 7.12 11.39 -13.67
C TYR A 134 8.14 12.53 -13.75
N GLU A 135 7.63 13.75 -13.85
CA GLU A 135 8.43 14.98 -13.78
C GLU A 135 8.12 15.63 -12.44
N GLU A 136 9.11 15.69 -11.56
CA GLU A 136 8.93 16.31 -10.25
C GLU A 136 8.70 17.82 -10.46
N PRO A 137 7.61 18.41 -9.95
CA PRO A 137 7.35 19.83 -10.12
C PRO A 137 8.52 20.64 -9.55
N ASN A 138 9.03 21.62 -10.30
CA ASN A 138 10.01 22.57 -9.78
C ASN A 138 9.38 23.36 -8.63
N VAL A 139 9.61 22.90 -7.39
CA VAL A 139 9.18 23.62 -6.19
C VAL A 139 10.17 24.74 -5.94
N TYR A 140 9.69 25.99 -5.83
CA TYR A 140 10.49 27.10 -5.31
C TYR A 140 10.87 26.78 -3.85
N THR A 141 12.09 26.30 -3.63
CA THR A 141 12.60 25.97 -2.29
C THR A 141 12.87 27.26 -1.53
N THR A 142 11.97 27.64 -0.63
CA THR A 142 12.34 28.53 0.47
C THR A 142 13.35 27.78 1.33
N THR A 143 14.58 28.30 1.38
CA THR A 143 15.65 27.89 2.29
C THR A 143 15.10 27.91 3.72
N GLY A 144 14.74 26.75 4.28
CA GLY A 144 14.33 26.68 5.69
C GLY A 144 13.38 25.54 6.10
N SER A 145 12.63 24.93 5.18
CA SER A 145 11.72 23.83 5.54
C SER A 145 12.24 22.48 5.05
N ASN A 146 13.13 21.87 5.84
CA ASN A 146 13.52 20.47 5.71
C ASN A 146 12.40 19.53 6.21
N THR A 147 11.17 19.65 5.70
CA THR A 147 10.18 18.57 5.82
C THR A 147 10.33 17.61 4.65
N HIS A 148 11.55 17.15 4.40
CA HIS A 148 11.76 15.89 3.69
C HIS A 148 11.47 14.80 4.72
N SER A 149 10.27 14.24 4.70
CA SER A 149 9.97 13.01 5.44
C SER A 149 10.74 11.85 4.78
N SER A 150 12.07 11.81 4.98
CA SER A 150 12.96 10.73 4.55
C SER A 150 12.97 9.58 5.56
N LEU A 151 11.80 9.21 6.05
CA LEU A 151 11.64 8.07 6.97
C LEU A 151 11.01 6.92 6.18
N GLY A 152 11.88 6.08 5.59
CA GLY A 152 11.55 4.73 5.14
C GLY A 152 11.00 4.54 3.73
N ARG A 153 11.48 5.33 2.75
CA ARG A 153 11.00 5.20 1.37
C ARG A 153 11.73 4.05 0.65
N ARG A 154 11.13 2.85 0.68
CA ARG A 154 11.45 1.81 -0.30
C ARG A 154 11.26 2.38 -1.70
N THR A 155 12.25 2.18 -2.56
CA THR A 155 12.14 2.60 -3.95
C THR A 155 11.16 1.69 -4.68
N TYR A 156 10.54 2.19 -5.75
CA TYR A 156 9.75 1.34 -6.65
C TYR A 156 10.52 0.09 -7.11
N LYS A 157 11.83 0.23 -7.38
CA LYS A 157 12.70 -0.88 -7.78
C LYS A 157 12.82 -1.98 -6.73
N ASP A 158 12.82 -1.61 -5.44
CA ASP A 158 12.88 -2.58 -4.34
C ASP A 158 11.51 -3.23 -4.12
N TYR A 159 10.45 -2.43 -4.23
CA TYR A 159 9.07 -2.89 -4.11
C TYR A 159 8.72 -3.94 -5.17
N GLU A 160 9.06 -3.70 -6.44
CA GLU A 160 8.72 -4.58 -7.55
C GLU A 160 9.38 -5.97 -7.45
N LYS A 161 10.56 -6.04 -6.82
CA LYS A 161 11.33 -7.28 -6.65
C LYS A 161 10.85 -8.15 -5.49
N ARG A 162 9.98 -7.64 -4.62
CA ARG A 162 9.60 -8.31 -3.38
C ARG A 162 8.10 -8.50 -3.33
N ARG A 163 7.67 -9.74 -3.07
CA ARG A 163 6.26 -10.07 -2.82
C ARG A 163 5.90 -9.73 -1.38
N SER A 164 4.72 -9.15 -1.18
CA SER A 164 4.19 -8.92 0.15
C SER A 164 3.65 -10.20 0.78
N GLN A 165 4.04 -10.42 2.04
CA GLN A 165 3.46 -11.46 2.88
C GLN A 165 1.96 -11.21 3.11
N LYS A 166 1.55 -9.93 3.23
CA LYS A 166 0.15 -9.54 3.46
C LYS A 166 -0.74 -9.81 2.24
N ALA A 167 -0.20 -9.73 1.03
CA ALA A 167 -0.95 -9.95 -0.21
C ALA A 167 -1.63 -11.33 -0.26
N SER A 168 -0.99 -12.36 0.29
CA SER A 168 -1.54 -13.73 0.36
C SER A 168 -2.86 -13.83 1.14
N SER A 169 -3.09 -12.92 2.09
CA SER A 169 -4.25 -12.98 3.00
C SER A 169 -5.48 -12.24 2.50
N ILE A 170 -5.35 -11.35 1.50
CA ILE A 170 -6.44 -10.46 1.08
C ILE A 170 -7.42 -11.16 0.12
N GLY A 171 -6.92 -12.06 -0.73
CA GLY A 171 -7.74 -12.85 -1.66
C GLY A 171 -8.66 -13.86 -0.96
N GLN A 172 -8.42 -14.17 0.31
CA GLN A 172 -9.23 -15.13 1.08
C GLN A 172 -10.47 -14.51 1.75
N LYS A 173 -10.59 -13.16 1.79
CA LYS A 173 -11.66 -12.47 2.53
C LYS A 173 -12.67 -11.68 1.69
N SER A 174 -12.47 -11.47 0.39
CA SER A 174 -13.32 -10.58 -0.42
C SER A 174 -14.03 -11.24 -1.61
N GLY A 175 -14.34 -12.54 -1.50
CA GLY A 175 -15.35 -13.17 -2.35
C GLY A 175 -16.73 -12.94 -1.73
N PHE A 176 -17.67 -12.40 -2.51
CA PHE A 176 -19.09 -12.38 -2.16
C PHE A 176 -19.54 -13.77 -1.67
N GLY A 177 -19.98 -13.85 -0.40
CA GLY A 177 -20.62 -15.04 0.17
C GLY A 177 -19.72 -15.99 0.95
N SER A 178 -19.41 -15.67 2.21
CA SER A 178 -19.12 -16.71 3.21
C SER A 178 -20.42 -17.11 3.91
N ALA A 179 -21.32 -17.73 3.15
CA ALA A 179 -22.43 -18.50 3.69
C ALA A 179 -21.98 -19.97 3.69
N GLY A 180 -21.44 -20.43 4.82
CA GLY A 180 -21.20 -21.85 5.05
C GLY A 180 -19.77 -22.25 5.39
N ALA A 181 -19.16 -21.64 6.40
CA ALA A 181 -18.21 -22.39 7.23
C ALA A 181 -19.03 -23.38 8.07
N ARG A 182 -19.43 -24.50 7.46
CA ARG A 182 -19.98 -25.64 8.21
C ARG A 182 -18.79 -26.31 8.87
N SER A 183 -18.70 -26.20 10.18
CA SER A 183 -17.91 -27.13 10.99
C SER A 183 -18.41 -28.54 10.71
N SER A 184 -17.65 -29.33 9.95
CA SER A 184 -17.76 -30.78 9.99
C SER A 184 -16.68 -31.29 10.93
N SER A 185 -17.03 -31.47 12.20
CA SER A 185 -16.36 -32.47 13.02
C SER A 185 -16.86 -33.84 12.53
N SER A 186 -15.94 -34.71 12.16
CA SER A 186 -16.16 -36.15 12.10
C SER A 186 -14.92 -36.80 12.69
#